data_AF-A0A815A7N6-F1
#
_entry.id   AF-A0A815A7N6-F1
#
_cell.length_a   1.000
_cell.length_b   1.000
_cell.length_c   1.000
_cell.angle_alpha   90.00
_cell.angle_beta   90.00
_cell.angle_gamma   90.00
#
_symmetry.space_group_name_H-M   'P 1'
#
loop_
_entity.id
_entity.type
_entity.pdbx_description
1 polymer ?
#
loop_
_entity_poly.entity_id
_entity_poly.type
_entity_poly.pdbx_seq_one_letter_code
_entity_poly.pdbx_strand_id
1 'polypeptide(L)'
;MTDCTAHQMADSLVCPITKQLFSVPVLADDGYTYEESAIIAWIQENHTSPITRQNLSVDSLRPNRIIKSLIEEFENSLRSADYRFKLDVDVRKEGRAIFQVNTKSIFRAHWITRRNAPPTILLKMNGVRAKREASFCVQLSRHPHIIRTYGMIEPTPQDSVMLLQEYAPEGSLHDLLDDQPRVPDEMILIEMFSQITDAMAYLAYNRVTHGDLACRNILVFRFNKYKPEDNLVKLTDFGLTRHSSIYLSVNNQTMVNDCIPIRYASPELIQHQECSEKSDIYSMGVTMWEAFSKANIPWSHIQMDQEICQRVITGEKLSKPIMCSDETWSVILTTMTFNAQERPTFPQLRRSLTRLQYQLENITRSHNELMDKFQRVLQVDMNEVVIGIAVEQTLINSSGLNIDQTGATFRRKLDTNVTVFRLKMPSDNDLNSFIRYYGEHFKSLIIQHEREPTTEWATIQMSTNILYNHMVSIICK
;
A
#
# COMPACT_ATOMS: atom_id res chain seq x y z
N MET A 1 16.59 -30.01 -18.03
CA MET A 1 17.67 -29.00 -17.92
C MET A 1 17.43 -27.82 -18.88
N THR A 2 16.21 -27.27 -18.96
CA THR A 2 15.88 -26.19 -19.93
C THR A 2 14.91 -25.13 -19.40
N ASP A 3 14.65 -25.05 -18.09
CA ASP A 3 13.81 -23.99 -17.48
C ASP A 3 14.61 -22.78 -16.96
N CYS A 4 15.95 -22.82 -17.03
CA CYS A 4 16.80 -21.87 -16.30
C CYS A 4 17.13 -20.58 -17.08
N THR A 5 16.82 -20.49 -18.38
CA THR A 5 17.30 -19.38 -19.23
C THR A 5 16.28 -18.28 -19.47
N ALA A 6 14.97 -18.55 -19.38
CA ALA A 6 13.93 -17.53 -19.66
C ALA A 6 13.71 -16.55 -18.50
N HIS A 7 13.76 -17.03 -17.25
CA HIS A 7 13.69 -16.17 -16.04
C HIS A 7 14.88 -15.20 -15.97
N GLN A 8 16.09 -15.68 -16.26
CA GLN A 8 17.31 -14.87 -16.18
C GLN A 8 17.36 -13.71 -17.18
N MET A 9 16.64 -13.80 -18.31
CA MET A 9 16.67 -12.76 -19.33
C MET A 9 15.52 -11.74 -19.21
N ALA A 10 14.36 -12.10 -18.64
CA ALA A 10 13.30 -11.15 -18.31
C ALA A 10 13.74 -10.14 -17.23
N ASP A 11 14.56 -10.61 -16.28
CA ASP A 11 15.21 -9.76 -15.26
C ASP A 11 16.16 -8.71 -15.86
N SER A 12 16.65 -8.91 -17.09
CA SER A 12 17.67 -8.02 -17.68
C SER A 12 17.15 -6.65 -18.13
N LEU A 13 15.84 -6.50 -18.36
CA LEU A 13 15.22 -5.22 -18.77
C LEU A 13 14.49 -4.52 -17.63
N VAL A 14 14.55 -5.11 -16.43
CA VAL A 14 13.85 -4.64 -15.25
C VAL A 14 14.90 -4.27 -14.20
N CYS A 15 14.77 -3.08 -13.63
CA CYS A 15 15.72 -2.61 -12.63
C CYS A 15 15.72 -3.48 -11.38
N PRO A 16 16.88 -3.97 -10.88
CA PRO A 16 16.92 -4.76 -9.66
C PRO A 16 16.54 -4.00 -8.39
N ILE A 17 16.54 -2.67 -8.39
CA ILE A 17 16.05 -1.85 -7.27
C ILE A 17 14.58 -1.53 -7.49
N THR A 18 14.26 -0.81 -8.56
CA THR A 18 12.91 -0.29 -8.81
C THR A 18 11.95 -1.33 -9.37
N LYS A 19 12.38 -2.57 -9.63
CA LYS A 19 11.71 -3.67 -10.38
C LYS A 19 10.65 -3.21 -11.37
N GLN A 20 10.97 -2.18 -12.12
CA GLN A 20 10.21 -1.65 -13.24
C GLN A 20 11.10 -1.75 -14.48
N LEU A 21 10.48 -1.72 -15.67
CA LEU A 21 11.20 -1.46 -16.90
C LEU A 21 12.04 -0.20 -16.72
N PHE A 22 13.32 -0.23 -17.12
CA PHE A 22 14.18 0.94 -16.99
C PHE A 22 13.65 2.11 -17.81
N SER A 23 13.69 3.30 -17.22
CA SER A 23 13.49 4.56 -17.91
C SER A 23 14.84 5.18 -18.25
N VAL A 24 15.74 5.25 -17.25
CA VAL A 24 17.11 5.74 -17.39
C VAL A 24 18.07 4.69 -16.81
N PRO A 25 18.37 3.62 -17.57
CA PRO A 25 19.26 2.57 -17.09
C PRO A 25 20.71 3.05 -17.02
N VAL A 26 21.37 2.78 -15.90
CA VAL A 26 22.80 3.00 -15.66
C VAL A 26 23.47 1.70 -15.23
N LEU A 27 24.67 1.45 -15.74
CA LEU A 27 25.54 0.34 -15.38
C LEU A 27 26.46 0.80 -14.24
N ALA A 28 26.47 0.03 -13.15
CA ALA A 28 27.41 0.23 -12.05
C ALA A 28 28.65 -0.66 -12.20
N ASP A 29 29.72 -0.36 -11.47
CA ASP A 29 31.02 -1.06 -11.55
C ASP A 29 30.94 -2.54 -11.10
N ASP A 30 29.90 -2.90 -10.36
CA ASP A 30 29.62 -4.28 -9.97
C ASP A 30 29.06 -5.15 -11.12
N GLY A 31 28.87 -4.54 -12.30
CA GLY A 31 28.39 -5.19 -13.52
C GLY A 31 26.87 -5.27 -13.65
N TYR A 32 26.10 -4.69 -12.72
CA TYR A 32 24.64 -4.69 -12.76
C TYR A 32 24.09 -3.37 -13.29
N THR A 33 22.92 -3.44 -13.93
CA THR A 33 22.21 -2.27 -14.43
C THR A 33 21.10 -1.90 -13.47
N TYR A 34 20.97 -0.61 -13.20
CA TYR A 34 20.01 -0.03 -12.28
C TYR A 34 19.30 1.17 -12.91
N GLU A 35 18.16 1.56 -12.36
CA GLU A 35 17.52 2.84 -12.67
C GLU A 35 18.33 3.94 -12.01
N GLU A 36 18.70 4.97 -12.77
CA GLU A 36 19.63 6.02 -12.35
C GLU A 36 19.25 6.63 -11.00
N SER A 37 18.00 7.08 -10.87
CA SER A 37 17.51 7.71 -9.64
C SER A 37 17.61 6.78 -8.43
N ALA A 38 17.33 5.49 -8.63
CA ALA A 38 17.26 4.53 -7.55
C ALA A 38 18.64 4.06 -7.07
N ILE A 39 19.59 3.85 -7.98
CA ILE A 39 20.95 3.47 -7.56
C ILE A 39 21.70 4.65 -6.96
N ILE A 40 21.45 5.89 -7.42
CA ILE A 40 22.04 7.08 -6.80
C ILE A 40 21.59 7.20 -5.35
N ALA A 41 20.28 7.08 -5.09
CA ALA A 41 19.75 7.09 -3.73
C ALA A 41 20.37 5.96 -2.87
N TRP A 42 20.43 4.74 -3.41
CA TRP A 42 21.03 3.61 -2.70
C TRP A 42 22.50 3.83 -2.34
N ILE A 43 23.32 4.34 -3.26
CA ILE A 43 24.75 4.59 -3.03
C ILE A 43 24.95 5.70 -2.00
N GLN A 44 24.10 6.72 -2.01
CA GLN A 44 24.16 7.81 -1.03
C GLN A 44 23.91 7.31 0.40
N GLU A 45 23.04 6.31 0.57
CA GLU A 45 22.69 5.75 1.88
C GLU A 45 23.62 4.61 2.33
N ASN A 46 23.99 3.71 1.41
CA ASN A 46 24.61 2.42 1.75
C ASN A 46 26.05 2.30 1.26
N HIS A 47 26.50 3.20 0.37
CA HIS A 47 27.84 3.22 -0.27
C HIS A 47 28.24 1.90 -0.98
N THR A 48 27.30 1.00 -1.20
CA THR A 48 27.54 -0.36 -1.67
C THR A 48 26.53 -0.79 -2.73
N SER A 49 26.83 -1.85 -3.46
CA SER A 49 25.92 -2.50 -4.40
C SER A 49 24.73 -3.12 -3.67
N PRO A 50 23.49 -2.90 -4.16
CA PRO A 50 22.31 -3.59 -3.66
C PRO A 50 22.36 -5.11 -3.82
N ILE A 51 23.18 -5.62 -4.74
CA ILE A 51 23.23 -7.04 -5.08
C ILE A 51 24.51 -7.69 -4.55
N THR A 52 25.67 -7.12 -4.87
CA THR A 52 26.97 -7.73 -4.56
C THR A 52 27.57 -7.24 -3.25
N ARG A 53 27.00 -6.18 -2.66
CA ARG A 53 27.50 -5.48 -1.47
C ARG A 53 28.92 -4.91 -1.60
N GLN A 54 29.46 -4.86 -2.82
CA GLN A 54 30.73 -4.20 -3.10
C GLN A 54 30.58 -2.68 -3.03
N ASN A 55 31.64 -1.92 -2.69
CA ASN A 55 31.56 -0.46 -2.69
C ASN A 55 31.23 0.07 -4.10
N LEU A 56 30.29 1.02 -4.17
CA LEU A 56 29.92 1.71 -5.40
C LEU A 56 30.05 3.21 -5.21
N SER A 57 30.39 3.92 -6.30
CA SER A 57 30.44 5.37 -6.34
C SER A 57 29.42 5.89 -7.36
N VAL A 58 28.77 7.02 -7.05
CA VAL A 58 27.87 7.69 -7.99
C VAL A 58 28.63 8.13 -9.23
N ASP A 59 29.86 8.61 -9.07
CA ASP A 59 30.70 9.10 -10.18
C ASP A 59 31.10 8.00 -11.16
N SER A 60 30.98 6.73 -10.77
CA SER A 60 31.34 5.60 -11.63
C SER A 60 30.15 5.00 -12.39
N LEU A 61 28.92 5.45 -12.11
CA LEU A 61 27.74 5.03 -12.87
C LEU A 61 27.84 5.48 -14.32
N ARG A 62 27.59 4.57 -15.25
CA ARG A 62 27.64 4.84 -16.70
C ARG A 62 26.28 4.62 -17.32
N PRO A 63 25.76 5.51 -18.18
CA PRO A 63 24.52 5.25 -18.89
C PRO A 63 24.57 3.91 -19.65
N ASN A 64 23.63 3.01 -19.37
CA ASN A 64 23.53 1.74 -20.09
C ASN A 64 22.68 1.92 -21.36
N ARG A 65 23.32 2.47 -22.39
CA ARG A 65 22.69 2.75 -23.68
C ARG A 65 22.19 1.49 -24.40
N ILE A 66 22.74 0.32 -24.09
CA ILE A 66 22.29 -0.95 -24.69
C ILE A 66 20.91 -1.30 -24.14
N ILE A 67 20.75 -1.33 -22.81
CA ILE A 67 19.46 -1.61 -22.18
C ILE A 67 18.42 -0.55 -22.57
N LYS A 68 18.83 0.72 -22.60
CA LYS A 68 17.96 1.80 -23.10
C LYS A 68 17.51 1.57 -24.53
N SER A 69 18.43 1.22 -25.44
CA SER A 69 18.12 0.91 -26.84
C SER A 69 17.22 -0.31 -26.98
N LEU A 70 17.39 -1.34 -26.15
CA LEU A 70 16.54 -2.54 -26.16
C LEU A 70 15.12 -2.23 -25.70
N ILE A 71 14.96 -1.35 -24.71
CA ILE A 71 13.64 -0.88 -24.26
C ILE A 71 13.00 0.00 -25.33
N GLU A 72 13.74 0.94 -25.90
CA GLU A 72 13.25 1.78 -27.00
C GLU A 72 12.86 0.93 -28.23
N GLU A 73 13.65 -0.09 -28.57
CA GLU A 73 13.32 -1.06 -29.62
C GLU A 73 12.07 -1.88 -29.27
N PHE A 74 11.96 -2.34 -28.02
CA PHE A 74 10.78 -3.03 -27.53
C PHE A 74 9.52 -2.15 -27.66
N GLU A 75 9.59 -0.87 -27.24
CA GLU A 75 8.49 0.09 -27.35
C GLU A 75 8.17 0.48 -28.79
N ASN A 76 9.19 0.69 -29.63
CA ASN A 76 9.02 0.96 -31.05
C ASN A 76 8.37 -0.22 -31.77
N SER A 77 8.73 -1.46 -31.40
CA SER A 77 8.08 -2.66 -31.91
C SER A 77 6.60 -2.72 -31.51
N LEU A 78 6.25 -2.35 -30.27
CA LEU A 78 4.83 -2.25 -29.86
C LEU A 78 4.05 -1.22 -30.71
N ARG A 79 4.65 -0.05 -30.97
CA ARG A 79 4.05 1.00 -31.80
C ARG A 79 3.87 0.57 -33.26
N SER A 80 4.84 -0.16 -33.81
CA SER A 80 4.78 -0.68 -35.18
C SER A 80 3.64 -1.68 -35.38
N ALA A 81 3.26 -2.42 -34.33
CA ALA A 81 2.15 -3.36 -34.33
C ALA A 81 0.77 -2.68 -34.13
N ASP A 82 0.69 -1.35 -34.04
CA ASP A 82 -0.53 -0.60 -33.70
C ASP A 82 -1.19 -1.13 -32.40
N TYR A 83 -0.39 -1.65 -31.47
CA TYR A 83 -0.84 -2.32 -30.24
C TYR A 83 -1.80 -3.50 -30.47
N ARG A 84 -1.78 -4.12 -31.66
CA ARG A 84 -2.57 -5.30 -32.00
C ARG A 84 -1.68 -6.53 -32.10
N PHE A 85 -2.04 -7.57 -31.37
CA PHE A 85 -1.30 -8.83 -31.31
C PHE A 85 -2.20 -9.99 -31.71
N LYS A 86 -1.57 -11.09 -32.15
CA LYS A 86 -2.25 -12.33 -32.54
C LYS A 86 -1.94 -13.44 -31.54
N LEU A 87 -3.00 -14.11 -31.08
CA LEU A 87 -2.88 -15.30 -30.25
C LEU A 87 -2.16 -16.41 -31.02
N ASP A 88 -1.30 -17.15 -30.33
CA ASP A 88 -0.49 -18.26 -30.85
C ASP A 88 0.50 -17.90 -31.97
N VAL A 89 0.63 -16.60 -32.27
CA VAL A 89 1.65 -16.04 -33.18
C VAL A 89 2.58 -15.11 -32.40
N ASP A 90 2.02 -14.08 -31.75
CA ASP A 90 2.79 -13.12 -30.96
C ASP A 90 2.86 -13.51 -29.49
N VAL A 91 1.76 -14.04 -28.95
CA VAL A 91 1.60 -14.40 -27.53
C VAL A 91 0.85 -15.71 -27.42
N ARG A 92 1.29 -16.58 -26.51
CA ARG A 92 0.60 -17.84 -26.18
C ARG A 92 -0.08 -17.74 -24.82
N LYS A 93 -1.31 -18.24 -24.76
CA LYS A 93 -2.06 -18.40 -23.50
C LYS A 93 -1.61 -19.66 -22.78
N GLU A 94 -1.44 -19.60 -21.47
CA GLU A 94 -1.03 -20.74 -20.64
C GLU A 94 -2.18 -21.26 -19.79
N GLY A 95 -2.33 -22.59 -19.76
CA GLY A 95 -3.14 -23.30 -18.78
C GLY A 95 -4.62 -22.87 -18.74
N ARG A 96 -5.21 -23.04 -17.56
CA ARG A 96 -6.58 -22.60 -17.24
C ARG A 96 -6.56 -21.14 -16.75
N ALA A 97 -7.73 -20.52 -16.70
CA ALA A 97 -7.86 -19.17 -16.16
C ALA A 97 -7.38 -19.14 -14.70
N ILE A 98 -6.54 -18.16 -14.36
CA ILE A 98 -6.14 -17.88 -12.98
C ILE A 98 -7.25 -17.15 -12.21
N PHE A 99 -8.13 -16.47 -12.93
CA PHE A 99 -9.32 -15.81 -12.39
C PHE A 99 -10.43 -15.83 -13.45
N GLN A 100 -11.67 -16.07 -13.03
CA GLN A 100 -12.81 -16.10 -13.95
C GLN A 100 -14.10 -15.67 -13.25
N VAL A 101 -14.79 -14.72 -13.89
CA VAL A 101 -16.16 -14.28 -13.59
C VAL A 101 -16.95 -14.20 -14.90
N ASN A 102 -18.26 -13.96 -14.84
CA ASN A 102 -19.14 -13.99 -16.03
C ASN A 102 -18.68 -13.08 -17.17
N THR A 103 -18.08 -11.92 -16.85
CA THR A 103 -17.68 -10.89 -17.83
C THR A 103 -16.18 -10.86 -18.12
N LYS A 104 -15.34 -11.44 -17.25
CA LYS A 104 -13.88 -11.35 -17.32
C LYS A 104 -13.20 -12.67 -17.03
N SER A 105 -12.10 -12.95 -17.72
CA SER A 105 -11.24 -14.10 -17.42
C SER A 105 -9.79 -13.71 -17.60
N ILE A 106 -8.94 -14.08 -16.66
CA ILE A 106 -7.52 -13.79 -16.69
C ILE A 106 -6.75 -15.09 -16.89
N PHE A 107 -5.79 -15.08 -17.81
CA PHE A 107 -4.91 -16.21 -18.10
C PHE A 107 -3.45 -15.78 -17.99
N ARG A 108 -2.56 -16.66 -17.54
CA ARG A 108 -1.12 -16.45 -17.74
C ARG A 108 -0.78 -16.50 -19.23
N ALA A 109 0.24 -15.76 -19.63
CA ALA A 109 0.68 -15.72 -21.02
C ALA A 109 2.19 -15.51 -21.13
N HIS A 110 2.75 -15.94 -22.25
CA HIS A 110 4.14 -15.65 -22.62
C HIS A 110 4.25 -15.19 -24.06
N TRP A 111 5.23 -14.33 -24.33
CA TRP A 111 5.53 -13.85 -25.67
C TRP A 111 6.23 -14.94 -26.48
N ILE A 112 5.77 -15.17 -27.71
CA ILE A 112 6.37 -16.13 -28.65
C ILE A 112 7.49 -15.44 -29.44
N THR A 113 7.22 -14.24 -29.93
CA THR A 113 8.13 -13.48 -30.83
C THR A 113 9.27 -12.80 -30.07
N ARG A 114 9.29 -12.85 -28.73
CA ARG A 114 10.23 -12.09 -27.89
C ARG A 114 10.82 -12.98 -26.80
N ARG A 115 12.12 -13.30 -26.92
CA ARG A 115 12.83 -14.21 -26.01
C ARG A 115 12.96 -13.70 -24.56
N ASN A 116 12.86 -12.38 -24.32
CA ASN A 116 13.13 -11.73 -23.03
C ASN A 116 12.01 -10.79 -22.56
N ALA A 117 10.77 -11.12 -22.86
CA ALA A 117 9.66 -10.24 -22.52
C ALA A 117 9.26 -10.40 -21.05
N PRO A 118 8.72 -9.33 -20.42
CA PRO A 118 8.26 -9.38 -19.04
C PRO A 118 7.13 -10.41 -18.86
N PRO A 119 6.91 -10.94 -17.64
CA PRO A 119 5.76 -11.78 -17.33
C PRO A 119 4.44 -11.08 -17.67
N THR A 120 3.53 -11.76 -18.35
CA THR A 120 2.27 -11.18 -18.82
C THR A 120 1.05 -12.03 -18.55
N ILE A 121 -0.10 -11.37 -18.59
CA ILE A 121 -1.42 -11.99 -18.56
C ILE A 121 -2.25 -11.57 -19.76
N LEU A 122 -3.21 -12.42 -20.09
CA LEU A 122 -4.30 -12.11 -21.00
C LEU A 122 -5.58 -11.90 -20.20
N LEU A 123 -6.06 -10.66 -20.15
CA LEU A 123 -7.36 -10.30 -19.60
C LEU A 123 -8.40 -10.35 -20.72
N LYS A 124 -9.18 -11.44 -20.78
CA LYS A 124 -10.33 -11.56 -21.66
C LYS A 124 -11.51 -10.77 -21.09
N MET A 125 -12.05 -9.87 -21.89
CA MET A 125 -13.27 -9.11 -21.61
C MET A 125 -14.31 -9.45 -22.68
N ASN A 126 -15.54 -9.71 -22.26
CA ASN A 126 -16.66 -10.00 -23.16
C ASN A 126 -17.57 -8.77 -23.29
N GLY A 127 -18.15 -8.57 -24.48
CA GLY A 127 -19.20 -7.60 -24.72
C GLY A 127 -18.77 -6.43 -25.61
N VAL A 128 -19.78 -5.67 -26.05
CA VAL A 128 -19.67 -4.61 -27.08
C VAL A 128 -18.71 -3.47 -26.67
N ARG A 129 -18.44 -3.30 -25.37
CA ARG A 129 -17.54 -2.26 -24.84
C ARG A 129 -16.08 -2.68 -24.78
N ALA A 130 -15.77 -3.98 -24.93
CA ALA A 130 -14.43 -4.53 -24.73
C ALA A 130 -13.37 -3.85 -25.62
N LYS A 131 -13.70 -3.52 -26.88
CA LYS A 131 -12.79 -2.80 -27.79
C LYS A 131 -12.50 -1.36 -27.38
N ARG A 132 -13.49 -0.66 -26.81
CA ARG A 132 -13.30 0.72 -26.34
C ARG A 132 -12.49 0.75 -25.05
N GLU A 133 -12.81 -0.14 -24.11
CA GLU A 133 -12.05 -0.32 -22.87
C GLU A 133 -10.59 -0.70 -23.16
N ALA A 134 -10.35 -1.55 -24.16
CA ALA A 134 -9.00 -1.94 -24.58
C ALA A 134 -8.14 -0.76 -25.04
N SER A 135 -8.63 0.00 -26.01
CA SER A 135 -7.92 1.18 -26.52
C SER A 135 -7.65 2.21 -25.43
N PHE A 136 -8.58 2.36 -24.50
CA PHE A 136 -8.46 3.26 -23.36
C PHE A 136 -7.39 2.81 -22.36
N CYS A 137 -7.35 1.52 -22.01
CA CYS A 137 -6.33 0.94 -21.14
C CYS A 137 -4.91 1.14 -21.71
N VAL A 138 -4.73 0.96 -23.02
CA VAL A 138 -3.44 1.19 -23.69
C VAL A 138 -3.01 2.65 -23.56
N GLN A 139 -3.93 3.61 -23.72
CA GLN A 139 -3.61 5.04 -23.62
C GLN A 139 -3.17 5.45 -22.21
N LEU A 140 -3.85 4.96 -21.17
CA LEU A 140 -3.56 5.30 -19.77
C LEU A 140 -2.32 4.61 -19.21
N SER A 141 -1.92 3.48 -19.80
CA SER A 141 -0.82 2.61 -19.33
C SER A 141 0.60 3.24 -19.28
N ARG A 142 0.71 4.52 -19.60
CA ARG A 142 1.97 5.28 -19.55
C ARG A 142 2.32 5.77 -18.15
N HIS A 143 1.34 5.83 -17.25
CA HIS A 143 1.61 6.22 -15.87
C HIS A 143 2.25 5.05 -15.09
N PRO A 144 3.32 5.27 -14.30
CA PRO A 144 4.05 4.20 -13.61
C PRO A 144 3.19 3.40 -12.61
N HIS A 145 2.19 4.05 -12.02
CA HIS A 145 1.26 3.45 -11.05
C HIS A 145 -0.09 3.05 -11.67
N ILE A 146 -0.17 2.91 -13.01
CA ILE A 146 -1.30 2.31 -13.72
C ILE A 146 -0.81 1.03 -14.39
N ILE A 147 -1.64 -0.02 -14.36
CA ILE A 147 -1.30 -1.31 -14.97
C ILE A 147 -0.89 -1.15 -16.44
N ARG A 148 0.30 -1.66 -16.78
CA ARG A 148 0.82 -1.58 -18.14
C ARG A 148 0.04 -2.53 -19.04
N THR A 149 -0.63 -1.94 -20.03
CA THR A 149 -1.33 -2.66 -21.09
C THR A 149 -0.54 -2.54 -22.37
N TYR A 150 0.10 -3.63 -22.78
CA TYR A 150 0.95 -3.67 -23.98
C TYR A 150 0.14 -3.58 -25.27
N GLY A 151 -1.11 -4.04 -25.25
CA GLY A 151 -2.05 -3.93 -26.36
C GLY A 151 -3.20 -4.93 -26.26
N MET A 152 -3.82 -5.21 -27.40
CA MET A 152 -5.01 -6.04 -27.49
C MET A 152 -4.85 -7.17 -28.51
N ILE A 153 -5.52 -8.28 -28.24
CA ILE A 153 -5.72 -9.40 -29.15
C ILE A 153 -7.21 -9.44 -29.45
N GLU A 154 -7.57 -9.33 -30.73
CA GLU A 154 -8.94 -9.55 -31.18
C GLU A 154 -9.15 -11.07 -31.36
N PRO A 155 -9.93 -11.73 -30.49
CA PRO A 155 -10.26 -13.13 -30.65
C PRO A 155 -11.31 -13.30 -31.75
N THR A 156 -11.43 -14.54 -32.22
CA THR A 156 -12.63 -15.06 -32.90
C THR A 156 -13.47 -15.74 -31.79
N PRO A 157 -14.65 -15.24 -31.34
CA PRO A 157 -15.70 -14.45 -32.03
C PRO A 157 -15.63 -12.92 -31.85
N GLN A 158 -16.35 -12.18 -32.72
CA GLN A 158 -16.31 -10.70 -32.87
C GLN A 158 -16.52 -9.85 -31.60
N ASP A 159 -17.19 -10.37 -30.56
CA ASP A 159 -17.64 -9.59 -29.38
C ASP A 159 -16.78 -9.77 -28.12
N SER A 160 -15.53 -10.21 -28.26
CA SER A 160 -14.58 -10.28 -27.14
C SER A 160 -13.27 -9.59 -27.49
N VAL A 161 -12.53 -9.14 -26.48
CA VAL A 161 -11.17 -8.62 -26.61
C VAL A 161 -10.32 -9.21 -25.49
N MET A 162 -9.07 -9.54 -25.78
CA MET A 162 -8.09 -9.84 -24.73
C MET A 162 -7.09 -8.69 -24.64
N LEU A 163 -6.85 -8.18 -23.43
CA LEU A 163 -5.76 -7.26 -23.16
C LEU A 163 -4.51 -8.05 -22.78
N LEU A 164 -3.39 -7.67 -23.37
CA LEU A 164 -2.09 -8.14 -22.98
C LEU A 164 -1.51 -7.18 -21.95
N GLN A 165 -1.40 -7.61 -20.70
CA GLN A 165 -0.97 -6.75 -19.59
C GLN A 165 0.23 -7.36 -18.85
N GLU A 166 0.95 -6.52 -18.11
CA GLU A 166 1.96 -7.01 -17.17
C GLU A 166 1.32 -7.83 -16.04
N TYR A 167 2.06 -8.82 -15.53
CA TYR A 167 1.60 -9.68 -14.44
C TYR A 167 2.02 -9.11 -13.08
N ALA A 168 1.08 -9.02 -12.14
CA ALA A 168 1.33 -8.65 -10.75
C ALA A 168 1.59 -9.92 -9.90
N PRO A 169 2.85 -10.19 -9.49
CA PRO A 169 3.20 -11.42 -8.80
C PRO A 169 2.61 -11.53 -7.39
N GLU A 170 2.36 -10.41 -6.71
CA GLU A 170 1.85 -10.39 -5.32
C GLU A 170 0.32 -10.31 -5.23
N GLY A 171 -0.38 -10.40 -6.36
CA GLY A 171 -1.84 -10.33 -6.40
C GLY A 171 -2.38 -8.91 -6.19
N SER A 172 -3.60 -8.81 -5.67
CA SER A 172 -4.20 -7.53 -5.29
C SER A 172 -3.80 -7.11 -3.88
N LEU A 173 -3.97 -5.82 -3.57
CA LEU A 173 -3.77 -5.31 -2.21
C LEU A 173 -4.74 -5.98 -1.23
N HIS A 174 -5.95 -6.31 -1.68
CA HIS A 174 -6.89 -7.09 -0.87
C HIS A 174 -6.30 -8.46 -0.49
N ASP A 175 -5.73 -9.20 -1.45
CA ASP A 175 -5.09 -10.50 -1.19
C ASP A 175 -3.91 -10.37 -0.22
N LEU A 176 -3.10 -9.32 -0.37
CA LEU A 176 -1.96 -9.04 0.52
C LEU A 176 -2.40 -8.74 1.95
N LEU A 177 -3.51 -8.01 2.13
CA LEU A 177 -4.03 -7.61 3.44
C LEU A 177 -4.66 -8.77 4.22
N ASP A 178 -5.20 -9.76 3.51
CA ASP A 178 -5.74 -10.99 4.10
C ASP A 178 -4.62 -11.97 4.56
N ASP A 179 -3.40 -11.80 4.04
CA ASP A 179 -2.24 -12.63 4.36
C ASP A 179 -1.54 -12.21 5.67
N GLN A 180 -1.92 -12.85 6.79
CA GLN A 180 -1.48 -12.52 8.17
C GLN A 180 0.05 -12.36 8.41
N PRO A 181 0.98 -13.15 7.83
CA PRO A 181 2.43 -12.91 7.97
C PRO A 181 2.96 -11.69 7.19
N ARG A 182 2.16 -11.12 6.28
CA ARG A 182 2.55 -10.11 5.30
C ARG A 182 1.75 -8.81 5.41
N VAL A 183 1.09 -8.57 6.54
CA VAL A 183 0.28 -7.35 6.71
C VAL A 183 1.18 -6.10 6.66
N PRO A 184 0.93 -5.15 5.75
CA PRO A 184 1.65 -3.87 5.70
C PRO A 184 1.34 -3.03 6.94
N ASP A 185 2.35 -2.31 7.43
CA ASP A 185 2.14 -1.30 8.47
C ASP A 185 1.60 0.01 7.89
N GLU A 186 1.36 0.99 8.76
CA GLU A 186 0.81 2.29 8.38
C GLU A 186 1.70 3.05 7.38
N MET A 187 3.03 3.01 7.53
CA MET A 187 3.95 3.70 6.62
C MET A 187 3.91 3.07 5.23
N ILE A 188 3.94 1.73 5.17
CA ILE A 188 3.84 0.97 3.93
C ILE A 188 2.51 1.29 3.21
N LEU A 189 1.39 1.32 3.94
CA LEU A 189 0.09 1.67 3.38
C LEU A 189 0.07 3.10 2.84
N ILE A 190 0.61 4.07 3.58
CA ILE A 190 0.66 5.46 3.12
C ILE A 190 1.51 5.59 1.85
N GLU A 191 2.60 4.84 1.72
CA GLU A 191 3.40 4.79 0.50
C GLU A 191 2.62 4.20 -0.68
N MET A 192 1.97 3.05 -0.49
CA MET A 192 1.11 2.46 -1.51
C MET A 192 -0.01 3.41 -1.95
N PHE A 193 -0.69 4.07 -1.00
CA PHE A 193 -1.74 5.05 -1.32
C PHE A 193 -1.19 6.34 -1.93
N SER A 194 0.05 6.72 -1.67
CA SER A 194 0.71 7.83 -2.37
C SER A 194 0.86 7.53 -3.85
N GLN A 195 1.31 6.32 -4.20
CA GLN A 195 1.43 5.85 -5.59
C GLN A 195 0.07 5.82 -6.31
N ILE A 196 -0.98 5.30 -5.65
CA ILE A 196 -2.34 5.26 -6.23
C ILE A 196 -2.96 6.66 -6.31
N THR A 197 -2.65 7.56 -5.37
CA THR A 197 -3.07 8.97 -5.46
C THR A 197 -2.46 9.66 -6.68
N ASP A 198 -1.19 9.38 -7.00
CA ASP A 198 -0.54 9.90 -8.21
C ASP A 198 -1.23 9.36 -9.48
N ALA A 199 -1.58 8.07 -9.51
CA ALA A 199 -2.36 7.49 -10.62
C ALA A 199 -3.73 8.17 -10.78
N MET A 200 -4.45 8.37 -9.68
CA MET A 200 -5.78 8.99 -9.71
C MET A 200 -5.71 10.49 -10.07
N ALA A 201 -4.66 11.20 -9.65
CA ALA A 201 -4.42 12.57 -10.11
C ALA A 201 -4.21 12.63 -11.63
N TYR A 202 -3.49 11.66 -12.19
CA TYR A 202 -3.32 11.52 -13.64
C TYR A 202 -4.66 11.24 -14.34
N LEU A 203 -5.50 10.35 -13.82
CA LEU A 203 -6.84 10.11 -14.38
C LEU A 203 -7.70 11.39 -14.35
N ALA A 204 -7.75 12.07 -13.20
CA ALA A 204 -8.52 13.30 -13.03
C ALA A 204 -8.07 14.41 -14.00
N TYR A 205 -6.76 14.58 -14.20
CA TYR A 205 -6.20 15.51 -15.18
C TYR A 205 -6.69 15.21 -16.62
N ASN A 206 -6.79 13.93 -16.97
CA ASN A 206 -7.32 13.47 -18.26
C ASN A 206 -8.86 13.42 -18.30
N ARG A 207 -9.55 13.95 -17.27
CA ARG A 207 -11.02 13.94 -17.13
C ARG A 207 -11.61 12.53 -17.13
N VAL A 208 -10.86 11.60 -16.54
CA VAL A 208 -11.24 10.19 -16.39
C VAL A 208 -11.64 9.96 -14.95
N THR A 209 -12.81 9.35 -14.76
CA THR A 209 -13.25 8.82 -13.48
C THR A 209 -13.09 7.31 -13.46
N HIS A 210 -12.59 6.75 -12.37
CA HIS A 210 -12.43 5.31 -12.21
C HIS A 210 -13.77 4.62 -11.93
N GLY A 211 -14.52 5.13 -10.94
CA GLY A 211 -15.86 4.64 -10.59
C GLY A 211 -15.93 3.28 -9.89
N ASP A 212 -14.79 2.67 -9.57
CA ASP A 212 -14.69 1.37 -8.86
C ASP A 212 -13.39 1.23 -8.06
N LEU A 213 -12.98 2.29 -7.37
CA LEU A 213 -11.76 2.25 -6.57
C LEU A 213 -11.98 1.40 -5.31
N ALA A 214 -11.15 0.37 -5.14
CA ALA A 214 -11.14 -0.57 -4.00
C ALA A 214 -9.80 -1.33 -3.95
N CYS A 215 -9.45 -1.98 -2.83
CA CYS A 215 -8.16 -2.67 -2.69
C CYS A 215 -8.01 -3.84 -3.67
N ARG A 216 -9.11 -4.49 -4.06
CA ARG A 216 -9.12 -5.53 -5.11
C ARG A 216 -8.65 -5.03 -6.48
N ASN A 217 -8.75 -3.72 -6.74
CA ASN A 217 -8.38 -3.07 -7.99
C ASN A 217 -7.01 -2.35 -7.88
N ILE A 218 -6.29 -2.56 -6.78
CA ILE A 218 -4.90 -2.14 -6.61
C ILE A 218 -4.04 -3.41 -6.67
N LEU A 219 -3.17 -3.52 -7.66
CA LEU A 219 -2.30 -4.67 -7.85
C LEU A 219 -0.93 -4.42 -7.23
N VAL A 220 -0.41 -5.41 -6.51
CA VAL A 220 0.89 -5.35 -5.86
C VAL A 220 1.92 -6.02 -6.77
N PHE A 221 2.90 -5.23 -7.23
CA PHE A 221 4.03 -5.72 -8.02
C PHE A 221 5.21 -6.08 -7.16
N ARG A 222 5.34 -5.40 -6.02
CA ARG A 222 6.34 -5.68 -5.01
C ARG A 222 5.83 -5.37 -3.64
N PHE A 223 6.26 -6.21 -2.71
CA PHE A 223 6.00 -6.03 -1.31
C PHE A 223 7.29 -6.20 -0.49
N ASN A 224 7.64 -5.17 0.28
CA ASN A 224 8.66 -5.23 1.31
C ASN A 224 8.12 -4.60 2.59
N LYS A 225 7.80 -5.44 3.57
CA LYS A 225 7.20 -5.00 4.84
C LYS A 225 8.11 -4.14 5.72
N TYR A 226 9.39 -4.00 5.37
CA TYR A 226 10.38 -3.26 6.16
C TYR A 226 10.85 -1.96 5.50
N LYS A 227 10.56 -1.77 4.21
CA LYS A 227 11.03 -0.63 3.42
C LYS A 227 9.92 -0.09 2.54
N PRO A 228 9.23 1.00 2.94
CA PRO A 228 8.18 1.65 2.17
C PRO A 228 8.53 1.84 0.70
N GLU A 229 9.69 2.42 0.41
CA GLU A 229 10.20 2.75 -0.92
C GLU A 229 10.37 1.55 -1.87
N ASP A 230 10.51 0.34 -1.32
CA ASP A 230 10.64 -0.89 -2.11
C ASP A 230 9.29 -1.46 -2.59
N ASN A 231 8.17 -0.93 -2.09
CA ASN A 231 6.83 -1.37 -2.46
C ASN A 231 6.39 -0.73 -3.79
N LEU A 232 5.72 -1.51 -4.63
CA LEU A 232 5.16 -1.01 -5.89
C LEU A 232 3.74 -1.50 -6.06
N VAL A 233 2.82 -0.55 -6.19
CA VAL A 233 1.42 -0.82 -6.49
C VAL A 233 0.99 -0.11 -7.77
N LYS A 234 0.05 -0.72 -8.48
CA LYS A 234 -0.53 -0.16 -9.70
C LYS A 234 -2.03 -0.32 -9.72
N LEU A 235 -2.71 0.73 -10.16
CA LEU A 235 -4.15 0.75 -10.33
C LEU A 235 -4.55 -0.06 -11.58
N THR A 236 -5.60 -0.88 -11.46
CA THR A 236 -6.17 -1.68 -12.55
C THR A 236 -7.68 -1.54 -12.63
N ASP A 237 -8.27 -2.20 -13.62
CA ASP A 237 -9.71 -2.40 -13.80
C ASP A 237 -10.57 -1.13 -14.00
N PHE A 238 -10.39 -0.49 -15.16
CA PHE A 238 -11.13 0.68 -15.61
C PHE A 238 -12.55 0.37 -16.17
N GLY A 239 -13.10 -0.81 -15.89
CA GLY A 239 -14.34 -1.32 -16.51
C GLY A 239 -15.62 -0.51 -16.22
N LEU A 240 -15.57 0.45 -15.30
CA LEU A 240 -16.68 1.37 -14.97
C LEU A 240 -16.37 2.84 -15.28
N THR A 241 -15.39 3.12 -16.14
CA THR A 241 -15.04 4.50 -16.53
C THR A 241 -16.22 5.20 -17.22
N ARG A 242 -16.68 6.33 -16.64
CA ARG A 242 -17.97 6.97 -17.02
C ARG A 242 -17.86 8.29 -17.79
N HIS A 243 -16.70 8.98 -17.77
CA HIS A 243 -16.62 10.39 -18.24
C HIS A 243 -15.60 10.73 -19.33
N SER A 244 -15.02 9.74 -20.02
CA SER A 244 -14.29 10.04 -21.27
C SER A 244 -15.28 10.37 -22.39
N SER A 245 -14.95 11.36 -23.25
CA SER A 245 -15.72 11.72 -24.46
C SER A 245 -15.97 10.54 -25.40
N ILE A 246 -15.21 9.45 -25.23
CA ILE A 246 -15.35 8.16 -25.92
C ILE A 246 -16.64 7.42 -25.49
N TYR A 247 -17.10 7.58 -24.25
CA TYR A 247 -18.28 6.90 -23.68
C TYR A 247 -19.59 7.69 -23.83
N LEU A 248 -19.52 9.01 -24.08
CA LEU A 248 -20.70 9.86 -24.32
C LEU A 248 -21.46 9.53 -25.61
N SER A 249 -20.91 8.70 -26.50
CA SER A 249 -21.51 8.35 -27.79
C SER A 249 -22.57 7.24 -27.72
N VAL A 250 -22.80 6.63 -26.56
CA VAL A 250 -23.81 5.57 -26.40
C VAL A 250 -24.77 5.99 -25.29
N ASN A 251 -25.86 6.64 -25.70
CA ASN A 251 -27.06 6.85 -24.88
C ASN A 251 -27.36 5.57 -24.10
N ASN A 252 -27.39 5.60 -22.76
CA ASN A 252 -28.17 4.66 -21.93
C ASN A 252 -28.18 5.08 -20.46
N GLN A 253 -29.12 5.97 -20.11
CA GLN A 253 -29.56 6.29 -18.75
C GLN A 253 -30.15 5.07 -18.01
N THR A 254 -30.39 3.94 -18.69
CA THR A 254 -31.08 2.75 -18.19
C THR A 254 -30.19 1.74 -17.45
N MET A 255 -28.86 1.85 -17.54
CA MET A 255 -27.91 0.82 -17.03
C MET A 255 -27.23 1.21 -15.71
N VAL A 256 -27.62 2.32 -15.10
CA VAL A 256 -26.87 2.90 -13.99
C VAL A 256 -27.14 2.19 -12.64
N ASN A 257 -28.26 1.48 -12.52
CA ASN A 257 -28.67 0.84 -11.28
C ASN A 257 -27.88 -0.45 -10.93
N ASP A 258 -27.32 -1.18 -11.91
CA ASP A 258 -26.79 -2.54 -11.67
C ASP A 258 -25.26 -2.62 -11.49
N CYS A 259 -24.54 -1.48 -11.49
CA CYS A 259 -23.08 -1.46 -11.54
C CYS A 259 -22.43 -0.43 -10.61
N ILE A 260 -23.15 0.10 -9.61
CA ILE A 260 -22.53 0.99 -8.60
C ILE A 260 -21.98 0.11 -7.46
N PRO A 261 -20.69 0.22 -7.11
CA PRO A 261 -20.15 -0.46 -5.94
C PRO A 261 -20.65 0.22 -4.66
N ILE A 262 -21.88 -0.10 -4.23
CA ILE A 262 -22.62 0.61 -3.17
C ILE A 262 -21.78 0.86 -1.91
N ARG A 263 -20.99 -0.13 -1.49
CA ARG A 263 -20.15 -0.06 -0.28
C ARG A 263 -19.03 1.00 -0.36
N TYR A 264 -18.68 1.46 -1.55
CA TYR A 264 -17.63 2.44 -1.83
C TYR A 264 -18.20 3.77 -2.37
N ALA A 265 -19.49 3.80 -2.69
CA ALA A 265 -20.12 4.91 -3.41
C ALA A 265 -20.32 6.14 -2.53
N SER A 266 -20.07 7.32 -3.12
CA SER A 266 -20.34 8.61 -2.48
C SER A 266 -21.85 8.91 -2.42
N PRO A 267 -22.30 9.81 -1.50
CA PRO A 267 -23.70 10.20 -1.40
C PRO A 267 -24.31 10.66 -2.73
N GLU A 268 -23.61 11.52 -3.47
CA GLU A 268 -24.10 12.04 -4.76
C GLU A 268 -24.12 10.96 -5.86
N LEU A 269 -23.21 9.98 -5.81
CA LEU A 269 -23.24 8.85 -6.75
C LEU A 269 -24.45 7.94 -6.47
N ILE A 270 -24.81 7.75 -5.20
CA ILE A 270 -26.00 6.97 -4.82
C ILE A 270 -27.29 7.72 -5.18
N GLN A 271 -27.36 9.03 -4.90
CA GLN A 271 -28.57 9.84 -5.07
C GLN A 271 -28.84 10.25 -6.53
N HIS A 272 -27.78 10.66 -7.23
CA HIS A 272 -27.89 11.33 -8.52
C HIS A 272 -27.19 10.55 -9.64
N GLN A 273 -26.49 9.47 -9.29
CA GLN A 273 -25.77 8.65 -10.26
C GLN A 273 -24.67 9.40 -11.01
N GLU A 274 -24.19 10.49 -10.41
CA GLU A 274 -23.16 11.37 -10.96
C GLU A 274 -21.78 10.88 -10.51
N CYS A 275 -20.96 10.46 -11.48
CA CYS A 275 -19.58 10.11 -11.23
C CYS A 275 -18.68 11.31 -11.52
N SER A 276 -17.74 11.59 -10.63
CA SER A 276 -16.82 12.73 -10.75
C SER A 276 -15.48 12.42 -10.08
N GLU A 277 -14.48 13.29 -10.25
CA GLU A 277 -13.26 13.23 -9.44
C GLU A 277 -13.61 13.18 -7.94
N LYS A 278 -14.63 13.94 -7.51
CA LYS A 278 -15.03 14.00 -6.10
C LYS A 278 -15.70 12.73 -5.60
N SER A 279 -16.41 11.99 -6.46
CA SER A 279 -16.91 10.66 -6.10
C SER A 279 -15.76 9.67 -5.96
N ASP A 280 -14.75 9.73 -6.84
CA ASP A 280 -13.56 8.88 -6.73
C ASP A 280 -12.71 9.21 -5.49
N ILE A 281 -12.63 10.49 -5.08
CA ILE A 281 -11.99 10.89 -3.82
C ILE A 281 -12.70 10.23 -2.61
N TYR A 282 -14.03 10.17 -2.61
CA TYR A 282 -14.77 9.47 -1.57
C TYR A 282 -14.44 7.97 -1.57
N SER A 283 -14.47 7.32 -2.75
CA SER A 283 -14.10 5.92 -2.89
C SER A 283 -12.65 5.64 -2.46
N MET A 284 -11.72 6.58 -2.68
CA MET A 284 -10.35 6.50 -2.16
C MET A 284 -10.33 6.46 -0.63
N GLY A 285 -11.16 7.28 0.03
CA GLY A 285 -11.32 7.24 1.49
C GLY A 285 -11.80 5.88 2.01
N VAL A 286 -12.82 5.31 1.37
CA VAL A 286 -13.32 3.98 1.71
C VAL A 286 -12.27 2.89 1.42
N THR A 287 -11.50 3.03 0.34
CA THR A 287 -10.41 2.11 -0.01
C THR A 287 -9.27 2.16 1.01
N MET A 288 -8.89 3.36 1.46
CA MET A 288 -7.94 3.51 2.56
C MET A 288 -8.49 2.87 3.84
N TRP A 289 -9.76 3.08 4.16
CA TRP A 289 -10.40 2.42 5.29
C TRP A 289 -10.36 0.88 5.20
N GLU A 290 -10.65 0.31 4.03
CA GLU A 290 -10.54 -1.14 3.75
C GLU A 290 -9.12 -1.64 4.05
N ALA A 291 -8.09 -0.91 3.61
CA ALA A 291 -6.70 -1.28 3.87
C ALA A 291 -6.33 -1.20 5.35
N PHE A 292 -6.63 -0.09 6.01
CA PHE A 292 -6.32 0.11 7.43
C PHE A 292 -7.13 -0.80 8.37
N SER A 293 -8.21 -1.40 7.88
CA SER A 293 -9.02 -2.39 8.60
C SER A 293 -8.65 -3.84 8.28
N LYS A 294 -7.54 -4.08 7.56
CA LYS A 294 -7.05 -5.39 7.12
C LYS A 294 -8.05 -6.12 6.20
N ALA A 295 -8.42 -5.47 5.10
CA ALA A 295 -9.35 -5.99 4.10
C ALA A 295 -10.77 -6.31 4.64
N ASN A 296 -11.18 -5.68 5.75
CA ASN A 296 -12.56 -5.76 6.17
C ASN A 296 -13.48 -5.15 5.11
N ILE A 297 -14.61 -5.80 4.89
CA ILE A 297 -15.64 -5.31 3.97
C ILE A 297 -16.28 -4.04 4.55
N PRO A 298 -16.33 -2.90 3.83
CA PRO A 298 -17.01 -1.71 4.30
C PRO A 298 -18.48 -2.00 4.59
N TRP A 299 -18.96 -1.56 5.75
CA TRP A 299 -20.33 -1.85 6.23
C TRP A 299 -20.63 -3.35 6.36
N SER A 300 -19.64 -4.18 6.69
CA SER A 300 -19.78 -5.65 6.78
C SER A 300 -20.92 -6.12 7.71
N HIS A 301 -21.26 -5.33 8.73
CA HIS A 301 -22.36 -5.60 9.65
C HIS A 301 -23.76 -5.36 9.04
N ILE A 302 -23.84 -4.77 7.85
CA ILE A 302 -25.08 -4.46 7.14
C ILE A 302 -25.22 -5.38 5.93
N GLN A 303 -26.33 -6.12 5.91
CA GLN A 303 -26.62 -7.10 4.86
C GLN A 303 -27.28 -6.48 3.62
N MET A 304 -28.16 -5.49 3.81
CA MET A 304 -28.95 -4.91 2.72
C MET A 304 -28.30 -3.63 2.19
N ASP A 305 -28.01 -3.61 0.88
CA ASP A 305 -27.43 -2.43 0.21
C ASP A 305 -28.30 -1.18 0.34
N GLN A 306 -29.63 -1.32 0.39
CA GLN A 306 -30.54 -0.19 0.62
C GLN A 306 -30.33 0.51 1.98
N GLU A 307 -29.99 -0.26 3.01
CA GLU A 307 -29.69 0.29 4.34
C GLU A 307 -28.35 1.05 4.30
N ILE A 308 -27.36 0.52 3.60
CA ILE A 308 -26.07 1.18 3.38
C ILE A 308 -26.28 2.52 2.66
N CYS A 309 -27.05 2.52 1.58
CA CYS A 309 -27.41 3.73 0.85
C CYS A 309 -28.02 4.79 1.76
N GLN A 310 -29.01 4.41 2.59
CA GLN A 310 -29.68 5.33 3.49
C GLN A 310 -28.69 5.95 4.50
N ARG A 311 -27.83 5.13 5.12
CA ARG A 311 -26.85 5.59 6.10
C ARG A 311 -25.84 6.58 5.50
N VAL A 312 -25.29 6.24 4.33
CA VAL A 312 -24.37 7.11 3.59
C VAL A 312 -25.03 8.44 3.23
N ILE A 313 -26.29 8.41 2.74
CA ILE A 313 -27.05 9.61 2.40
C ILE A 313 -27.39 10.47 3.63
N THR A 314 -27.56 9.86 4.80
CA THR A 314 -27.75 10.59 6.06
C THR A 314 -26.44 11.10 6.68
N GLY A 315 -25.30 10.84 6.05
CA GLY A 315 -23.99 11.33 6.50
C GLY A 315 -23.32 10.46 7.56
N GLU A 316 -23.78 9.23 7.77
CA GLU A 316 -23.08 8.27 8.63
C GLU A 316 -21.72 7.91 8.01
N LYS A 317 -20.71 7.75 8.86
CA LYS A 317 -19.33 7.43 8.45
C LYS A 317 -18.89 6.11 9.07
N LEU A 318 -17.98 5.43 8.37
CA LEU A 318 -17.29 4.26 8.90
C LEU A 318 -16.52 4.61 10.18
N SER A 319 -16.39 3.65 11.11
CA SER A 319 -15.63 3.82 12.35
C SER A 319 -14.12 3.76 12.09
N LYS A 320 -13.31 4.46 12.90
CA LYS A 320 -11.85 4.44 12.76
C LYS A 320 -11.29 3.00 12.91
N PRO A 321 -10.50 2.48 11.97
CA PRO A 321 -9.80 1.20 12.14
C PRO A 321 -8.76 1.25 13.27
N ILE A 322 -8.58 0.12 13.97
CA ILE A 322 -7.66 0.02 15.13
C ILE A 322 -6.20 0.36 14.75
N MET A 323 -5.77 -0.05 13.55
CA MET A 323 -4.39 0.14 13.07
C MET A 323 -4.13 1.54 12.50
N CYS A 324 -5.14 2.43 12.48
CA CYS A 324 -5.04 3.76 11.89
C CYS A 324 -4.75 4.80 12.97
N SER A 325 -3.67 5.57 12.81
CA SER A 325 -3.38 6.72 13.67
C SER A 325 -4.47 7.78 13.57
N ASP A 326 -4.56 8.67 14.57
CA ASP A 326 -5.52 9.77 14.55
C ASP A 326 -5.22 10.78 13.43
N GLU A 327 -3.94 10.96 13.13
CA GLU A 327 -3.43 11.83 12.07
C GLU A 327 -3.84 11.30 10.69
N THR A 328 -3.59 10.01 10.42
CA THR A 328 -4.00 9.36 9.17
C THR A 328 -5.51 9.30 9.05
N TRP A 329 -6.23 8.97 10.12
CA TRP A 329 -7.69 8.94 10.12
C TRP A 329 -8.29 10.30 9.83
N SER A 330 -7.71 11.37 10.37
CA SER A 330 -8.14 12.74 10.09
C SER A 330 -8.03 13.07 8.60
N VAL A 331 -6.95 12.63 7.93
CA VAL A 331 -6.79 12.77 6.47
C VAL A 331 -7.84 11.94 5.72
N ILE A 332 -8.05 10.68 6.09
CA ILE A 332 -9.06 9.80 5.47
C ILE A 332 -10.47 10.40 5.62
N LEU A 333 -10.81 10.99 6.78
CA LEU A 333 -12.11 11.61 6.98
C LEU A 333 -12.38 12.81 6.06
N THR A 334 -11.34 13.53 5.62
CA THR A 334 -11.51 14.66 4.68
C THR A 334 -11.99 14.21 3.32
N THR A 335 -11.62 13.01 2.88
CA THR A 335 -12.03 12.46 1.58
C THR A 335 -13.48 11.97 1.62
N MET A 336 -13.97 11.55 2.80
CA MET A 336 -15.35 11.13 3.06
C MET A 336 -16.24 12.27 3.60
N THR A 337 -15.91 13.52 3.30
CA THR A 337 -16.78 14.67 3.61
C THR A 337 -18.09 14.58 2.82
N PHE A 338 -19.22 14.87 3.46
CA PHE A 338 -20.54 14.72 2.82
C PHE A 338 -20.66 15.58 1.56
N ASN A 339 -20.35 16.89 1.68
CA ASN A 339 -20.33 17.81 0.55
C ASN A 339 -19.13 17.51 -0.37
N ALA A 340 -19.42 17.14 -1.63
CA ALA A 340 -18.41 16.80 -2.63
C ALA A 340 -17.39 17.92 -2.89
N GLN A 341 -17.79 19.19 -2.81
CA GLN A 341 -16.91 20.32 -3.08
C GLN A 341 -15.90 20.59 -1.96
N GLU A 342 -16.20 20.14 -0.74
CA GLU A 342 -15.33 20.29 0.44
C GLU A 342 -14.28 19.18 0.53
N ARG A 343 -14.46 18.08 -0.21
CA ARG A 343 -13.46 17.02 -0.32
C ARG A 343 -12.19 17.57 -0.99
N PRO A 344 -10.99 17.05 -0.66
CA PRO A 344 -9.76 17.44 -1.35
C PRO A 344 -9.79 17.04 -2.84
N THR A 345 -8.88 17.60 -3.64
CA THR A 345 -8.47 17.05 -4.93
C THR A 345 -7.38 15.98 -4.73
N PHE A 346 -7.12 15.13 -5.72
CA PHE A 346 -6.03 14.14 -5.60
C PHE A 346 -4.65 14.80 -5.31
N PRO A 347 -4.26 15.91 -5.95
CA PRO A 347 -3.04 16.63 -5.58
C PRO A 347 -3.02 17.22 -4.15
N GLN A 348 -4.18 17.55 -3.58
CA GLN A 348 -4.28 17.96 -2.18
C GLN A 348 -4.12 16.76 -1.24
N LEU A 349 -4.76 15.63 -1.57
CA LEU A 349 -4.62 14.39 -0.82
C LEU A 349 -3.15 13.90 -0.84
N ARG A 350 -2.49 13.95 -2.00
CA ARG A 350 -1.06 13.55 -2.13
C ARG A 350 -0.18 14.33 -1.17
N ARG A 351 -0.36 15.66 -1.09
CA ARG A 351 0.38 16.51 -0.14
C ARG A 351 0.10 16.16 1.32
N SER A 352 -1.14 15.83 1.65
CA SER A 352 -1.49 15.35 3.00
C SER A 352 -0.80 14.04 3.32
N LEU A 353 -0.76 13.08 2.40
CA LEU A 353 -0.04 11.82 2.56
C LEU A 353 1.47 12.04 2.69
N THR A 354 2.10 12.88 1.86
CA THR A 354 3.53 13.23 1.99
C THR A 354 3.85 13.80 3.36
N ARG A 355 2.96 14.65 3.91
CA ARG A 355 3.14 15.20 5.26
C ARG A 355 3.08 14.10 6.33
N LEU A 356 2.16 13.14 6.21
CA LEU A 356 2.08 12.00 7.11
C LEU A 356 3.35 11.13 7.03
N GLN A 357 3.85 10.85 5.82
CA GLN A 357 5.11 10.11 5.62
C GLN A 357 6.26 10.79 6.37
N TYR A 358 6.46 12.09 6.11
CA TYR A 358 7.51 12.85 6.77
C TYR A 358 7.37 12.85 8.31
N GLN A 359 6.14 12.94 8.84
CA GLN A 359 5.91 12.89 10.28
C GLN A 359 6.31 11.52 10.86
N LEU A 360 5.88 10.42 10.24
CA LEU A 360 6.19 9.07 10.68
C LEU A 360 7.69 8.74 10.54
N GLU A 361 8.36 9.24 9.49
CA GLU A 361 9.80 9.09 9.31
C GLU A 361 10.57 9.82 10.41
N ASN A 362 10.16 11.04 10.76
CA ASN A 362 10.78 11.79 11.86
C ASN A 362 10.59 11.11 13.21
N ILE A 363 9.42 10.52 13.47
CA ILE A 363 9.17 9.74 14.69
C ILE A 363 10.13 8.54 14.73
N THR A 364 10.28 7.83 13.62
CA THR A 364 11.16 6.65 13.50
C THR A 364 12.64 7.02 13.66
N ARG A 365 13.08 8.13 13.04
CA ARG A 365 14.45 8.63 13.20
C ARG A 365 14.72 9.05 14.65
N SER A 366 13.79 9.82 15.24
CA SER A 366 13.92 10.24 16.65
C SER A 366 13.96 9.03 17.60
N HIS A 367 13.22 7.97 17.27
CA HIS A 367 13.31 6.69 17.97
C HIS A 367 14.71 6.09 17.87
N ASN A 368 15.24 5.93 16.66
CA ASN A 368 16.57 5.33 16.45
C ASN A 368 17.69 6.15 17.12
N GLU A 369 17.64 7.48 17.05
CA GLU A 369 18.60 8.35 17.72
C GLU A 369 18.56 8.21 19.25
N LEU A 370 17.36 8.10 19.81
CA LEU A 370 17.14 7.84 21.23
C LEU A 370 17.71 6.46 21.62
N MET A 371 17.48 5.45 20.79
CA MET A 371 17.97 4.09 20.97
C MET A 371 19.48 3.99 21.00
N ASP A 372 20.15 4.63 20.03
CA ASP A 372 21.60 4.73 19.99
C ASP A 372 22.17 5.43 21.22
N LYS A 373 21.48 6.48 21.70
CA LYS A 373 21.88 7.18 22.93
C LYS A 373 21.80 6.26 24.15
N PHE A 374 20.72 5.49 24.29
CA PHE A 374 20.57 4.52 25.38
C PHE A 374 21.64 3.43 25.33
N GLN A 375 21.90 2.86 24.16
CA GLN A 375 22.93 1.85 23.96
C GLN A 375 24.32 2.36 24.35
N ARG A 376 24.65 3.61 24.00
CA ARG A 376 25.92 4.25 24.43
C ARG A 376 26.02 4.44 25.94
N VAL A 377 24.94 4.89 26.60
CA VAL A 377 24.94 5.17 28.05
C VAL A 377 24.99 3.87 28.86
N LEU A 378 24.18 2.88 28.48
CA LEU A 378 24.04 1.62 29.20
C LEU A 378 25.13 0.62 28.83
N GLN A 379 25.84 0.82 27.71
CA GLN A 379 26.86 -0.09 27.17
C GLN A 379 26.34 -1.50 26.89
N VAL A 380 25.06 -1.62 26.51
CA VAL A 380 24.40 -2.89 26.14
C VAL A 380 23.69 -2.71 24.80
N ASP A 381 23.71 -3.73 23.96
CA ASP A 381 22.96 -3.75 22.70
C ASP A 381 21.45 -3.73 22.98
N MET A 382 20.79 -2.63 22.64
CA MET A 382 19.40 -2.37 23.05
C MET A 382 18.44 -2.84 21.95
N ASN A 383 17.62 -3.86 22.24
CA ASN A 383 16.46 -4.22 21.41
C ASN A 383 15.15 -3.78 22.09
N GLU A 384 13.99 -3.91 21.41
CA GLU A 384 12.68 -3.49 21.93
C GLU A 384 12.37 -4.01 23.36
N VAL A 385 12.88 -5.19 23.73
CA VAL A 385 12.66 -5.81 25.05
C VAL A 385 13.52 -5.14 26.13
N VAL A 386 14.76 -4.74 25.80
CA VAL A 386 15.67 -4.08 26.76
C VAL A 386 15.24 -2.63 27.02
N ILE A 387 14.59 -1.97 26.06
CA ILE A 387 13.99 -0.63 26.24
C ILE A 387 12.91 -0.67 27.32
N GLY A 388 12.01 -1.65 27.26
CA GLY A 388 10.92 -1.78 28.24
C GLY A 388 11.43 -1.78 29.67
N ILE A 389 12.56 -2.47 29.89
CA ILE A 389 13.23 -2.57 31.20
C ILE A 389 13.91 -1.25 31.60
N ALA A 390 14.62 -0.58 30.69
CA ALA A 390 15.31 0.70 30.98
C ALA A 390 14.34 1.87 31.21
N VAL A 391 13.23 1.89 30.48
CA VAL A 391 12.12 2.86 30.62
C VAL A 391 11.44 2.69 31.97
N GLU A 392 11.18 1.45 32.36
CA GLU A 392 10.59 1.13 33.66
C GLU A 392 11.50 1.59 34.81
N GLN A 393 12.81 1.31 34.73
CA GLN A 393 13.79 1.78 35.70
C GLN A 393 13.79 3.30 35.87
N THR A 394 13.72 4.04 34.76
CA THR A 394 13.76 5.51 34.78
C THR A 394 12.49 6.11 35.39
N LEU A 395 11.31 5.53 35.10
CA LEU A 395 10.02 6.01 35.60
C LEU A 395 9.79 5.62 37.08
N ILE A 396 10.24 4.44 37.50
CA ILE A 396 10.18 4.01 38.91
C ILE A 396 11.09 4.89 39.78
N ASN A 397 12.32 5.15 39.32
CA ASN A 397 13.25 6.04 40.04
C ASN A 397 12.73 7.47 40.16
N SER A 398 12.01 7.96 39.15
CA SER A 398 11.44 9.32 39.12
C SER A 398 10.15 9.46 39.95
N SER A 399 9.45 8.36 40.23
CA SER A 399 8.18 8.33 40.97
C SER A 399 8.34 8.01 42.46
N GLY A 400 9.54 7.60 42.90
CA GLY A 400 9.81 7.23 44.29
C GLY A 400 9.10 5.94 44.74
N LEU A 401 8.60 5.14 43.79
CA LEU A 401 7.95 3.86 44.05
C LEU A 401 8.99 2.79 44.38
N ASN A 402 8.70 1.95 45.38
CA ASN A 402 9.59 0.87 45.80
C ASN A 402 9.16 -0.46 45.16
N ILE A 403 9.72 -0.78 43.99
CA ILE A 403 9.37 -1.95 43.17
C ILE A 403 10.59 -2.87 43.08
N ASP A 404 10.42 -4.15 43.42
CA ASP A 404 11.47 -5.16 43.27
C ASP A 404 11.49 -5.65 41.82
N GLN A 405 12.59 -5.38 41.12
CA GLN A 405 12.72 -5.66 39.69
C GLN A 405 13.24 -7.08 39.41
N THR A 406 13.51 -7.87 40.44
CA THR A 406 14.08 -9.22 40.29
C THR A 406 13.07 -10.15 39.63
N GLY A 407 13.30 -10.48 38.35
CA GLY A 407 12.45 -11.39 37.57
C GLY A 407 11.25 -10.75 36.86
N ALA A 408 11.20 -9.41 36.78
CA ALA A 408 10.17 -8.70 36.02
C ALA A 408 10.27 -9.02 34.52
N THR A 409 9.11 -9.06 33.85
CA THR A 409 9.06 -9.38 32.41
C THR A 409 8.27 -8.35 31.63
N PHE A 410 8.80 -7.99 30.46
CA PHE A 410 8.20 -7.09 29.49
C PHE A 410 7.88 -7.83 28.19
N ARG A 411 6.69 -7.61 27.64
CA ARG A 411 6.32 -8.14 26.33
C ARG A 411 5.40 -7.19 25.57
N ARG A 412 5.84 -6.75 24.40
CA ARG A 412 4.98 -6.12 23.41
C ARG A 412 4.18 -7.19 22.66
N LYS A 413 2.86 -7.00 22.57
CA LYS A 413 1.99 -7.75 21.66
C LYS A 413 1.86 -6.97 20.36
N LEU A 414 2.67 -7.35 19.36
CA LEU A 414 2.74 -6.67 18.05
C LEU A 414 1.39 -6.67 17.31
N ASP A 415 0.56 -7.67 17.58
CA ASP A 415 -0.77 -7.87 17.02
C ASP A 415 -1.84 -6.93 17.60
N THR A 416 -1.70 -6.53 18.87
CA THR A 416 -2.69 -5.67 19.56
C THR A 416 -2.18 -4.26 19.85
N ASN A 417 -0.90 -3.99 19.58
CA ASN A 417 -0.19 -2.77 19.95
C ASN A 417 -0.30 -2.43 21.46
N VAL A 418 -0.45 -3.46 22.29
CA VAL A 418 -0.49 -3.38 23.75
C VAL A 418 0.85 -3.85 24.32
N THR A 419 1.35 -3.10 25.29
CA THR A 419 2.51 -3.46 26.10
C THR A 419 2.04 -4.15 27.38
N VAL A 420 2.58 -5.33 27.66
CA VAL A 420 2.31 -6.08 28.89
C VAL A 420 3.55 -6.07 29.77
N PHE A 421 3.36 -5.68 31.02
CA PHE A 421 4.33 -5.69 32.10
C PHE A 421 3.93 -6.73 33.13
N ARG A 422 4.89 -7.44 33.70
CA ARG A 422 4.70 -8.28 34.88
C ARG A 422 5.69 -7.82 35.94
N LEU A 423 5.18 -7.13 36.96
CA LEU A 423 5.97 -6.40 37.95
C LEU A 423 5.73 -6.97 39.34
N LYS A 424 6.75 -6.94 40.19
CA LYS A 424 6.61 -7.34 41.59
C LYS A 424 6.17 -6.15 42.44
N MET A 425 4.92 -6.17 42.88
CA MET A 425 4.27 -5.16 43.70
C MET A 425 4.02 -5.72 45.11
N PRO A 426 4.72 -5.21 46.15
CA PRO A 426 4.60 -5.72 47.52
C PRO A 426 3.17 -5.63 48.08
N SER A 427 2.45 -4.53 47.80
CA SER A 427 1.09 -4.31 48.31
C SER A 427 0.13 -3.76 47.26
N ASP A 428 -1.18 -3.88 47.52
CA ASP A 428 -2.21 -3.29 46.64
C ASP A 428 -2.14 -1.78 46.65
N ASN A 429 -1.60 -1.19 47.73
CA ASN A 429 -1.39 0.23 47.81
C ASN A 429 -0.30 0.71 46.84
N ASP A 430 0.74 -0.10 46.61
CA ASP A 430 1.81 0.20 45.65
C ASP A 430 1.29 0.12 44.21
N LEU A 431 0.50 -0.92 43.90
CA LEU A 431 -0.15 -1.09 42.59
C LEU A 431 -1.14 0.06 42.30
N ASN A 432 -1.96 0.44 43.28
CA ASN A 432 -2.89 1.57 43.14
C ASN A 432 -2.15 2.91 43.01
N SER A 433 -1.04 3.10 43.71
CA SER A 433 -0.20 4.30 43.60
C SER A 433 0.46 4.37 42.23
N PHE A 434 0.92 3.24 41.70
CA PHE A 434 1.44 3.11 40.34
C PHE A 434 0.38 3.50 39.30
N ILE A 435 -0.84 2.95 39.40
CA ILE A 435 -1.93 3.25 38.46
C ILE A 435 -2.34 4.72 38.54
N ARG A 436 -2.46 5.27 39.75
CA ARG A 436 -2.82 6.66 39.97
C ARG A 436 -1.78 7.60 39.38
N TYR A 437 -0.49 7.35 39.66
CA TYR A 437 0.60 8.15 39.13
C TYR A 437 0.56 8.17 37.60
N TYR A 438 0.47 7.01 36.96
CA TYR A 438 0.44 6.94 35.51
C TYR A 438 -0.85 7.54 34.91
N GLY A 439 -2.01 7.33 35.54
CA GLY A 439 -3.28 7.92 35.09
C GLY A 439 -3.30 9.45 35.18
N GLU A 440 -2.64 10.03 36.19
CA GLU A 440 -2.53 11.48 36.36
C GLU A 440 -1.51 12.13 35.41
N HIS A 441 -0.40 11.46 35.13
CA HIS A 441 0.71 12.01 34.34
C HIS A 441 0.59 11.71 32.84
N PHE A 442 -0.18 10.68 32.46
CA PHE A 442 -0.32 10.21 31.07
C PHE A 442 -1.79 10.17 30.66
N LYS A 443 -2.39 11.36 30.48
CA LYS A 443 -3.80 11.49 30.07
C LYS A 443 -4.00 10.80 28.72
N SER A 444 -4.95 9.84 28.66
CA SER A 444 -5.26 8.89 27.55
C SER A 444 -4.64 7.50 27.67
N LEU A 445 -3.71 7.26 28.60
CA LEU A 445 -3.15 5.93 28.83
C LEU A 445 -4.19 5.02 29.50
N ILE A 446 -4.71 4.05 28.75
CA ILE A 446 -5.59 3.01 29.29
C ILE A 446 -4.71 1.96 29.96
N ILE A 447 -4.90 1.80 31.28
CA ILE A 447 -4.15 0.85 32.10
C ILE A 447 -5.11 -0.27 32.52
N GLN A 448 -4.89 -1.48 32.02
CA GLN A 448 -5.52 -2.68 32.56
C GLN A 448 -4.54 -3.36 33.51
N HIS A 449 -5.04 -3.98 34.57
CA HIS A 449 -4.19 -4.59 35.58
C HIS A 449 -4.88 -5.81 36.18
N GLU A 450 -4.09 -6.79 36.56
CA GLU A 450 -4.53 -7.99 37.27
C GLU A 450 -3.44 -8.38 38.27
N ARG A 451 -3.80 -8.50 39.55
CA ARG A 451 -2.89 -9.03 40.56
C ARG A 451 -2.94 -10.55 40.54
N GLU A 452 -1.77 -11.18 40.52
CA GLU A 452 -1.69 -12.62 40.61
C GLU A 452 -2.09 -13.09 42.02
N PRO A 453 -3.05 -14.00 42.16
CA PRO A 453 -3.49 -14.49 43.46
C PRO A 453 -2.30 -15.10 44.22
N THR A 454 -2.16 -14.76 45.51
CA THR A 454 -1.15 -15.31 46.43
C THR A 454 0.31 -14.98 46.13
N THR A 455 0.59 -14.07 45.19
CA THR A 455 1.96 -13.62 44.89
C THR A 455 2.12 -12.11 45.03
N GLU A 456 3.38 -11.66 45.07
CA GLU A 456 3.73 -10.25 44.98
C GLU A 456 3.75 -9.76 43.53
N TRP A 457 3.14 -10.45 42.56
CA TRP A 457 3.20 -10.08 41.15
C TRP A 457 1.90 -9.45 40.64
N ALA A 458 2.02 -8.47 39.77
CA ALA A 458 0.92 -7.83 39.05
C ALA A 458 1.23 -7.78 37.55
N THR A 459 0.25 -8.13 36.73
CA THR A 459 0.30 -7.93 35.29
C THR A 459 -0.38 -6.61 34.95
N ILE A 460 0.28 -5.76 34.17
CA ILE A 460 -0.20 -4.43 33.78
C ILE A 460 -0.14 -4.33 32.26
N GLN A 461 -1.20 -3.83 31.63
CA GLN A 461 -1.28 -3.67 30.19
C GLN A 461 -1.55 -2.20 29.83
N MET A 462 -0.81 -1.69 28.86
CA MET A 462 -0.87 -0.28 28.44
C MET A 462 -0.80 -0.15 26.92
N SER A 463 -1.36 0.93 26.36
CA SER A 463 -1.18 1.26 24.95
C SER A 463 0.29 1.61 24.64
N THR A 464 0.91 0.87 23.72
CA THR A 464 2.34 1.03 23.39
C THR A 464 2.63 2.44 22.87
N ASN A 465 1.80 2.93 21.94
CA ASN A 465 2.01 4.23 21.30
C ASN A 465 1.86 5.39 22.28
N ILE A 466 0.90 5.32 23.21
CA ILE A 466 0.64 6.40 24.18
C ILE A 466 1.77 6.45 25.21
N LEU A 467 2.18 5.28 25.74
CA LEU A 467 3.30 5.18 26.65
C LEU A 467 4.57 5.73 25.99
N TYR A 468 4.84 5.33 24.75
CA TYR A 468 5.99 5.75 23.97
C TYR A 468 6.01 7.27 23.71
N ASN A 469 4.90 7.87 23.26
CA ASN A 469 4.80 9.31 22.98
C ASN A 469 5.04 10.15 24.25
N HIS A 470 4.59 9.67 25.40
CA HIS A 470 4.79 10.37 26.66
C HIS A 470 6.22 10.24 27.21
N MET A 471 6.88 9.09 27.02
CA MET A 471 8.29 8.91 27.38
C MET A 471 9.20 9.88 26.63
N VAL A 472 8.93 10.10 25.34
CA VAL A 472 9.65 11.10 24.53
C VAL A 472 9.49 12.50 25.15
N SER A 473 8.32 12.83 25.70
CA SER A 473 8.04 14.14 26.33
C SER A 473 8.72 14.34 27.69
N ILE A 474 8.84 13.28 28.51
CA ILE A 474 9.50 13.35 29.82
C ILE A 474 11.02 13.43 29.69
N ILE A 475 11.61 12.68 28.75
CA ILE A 475 13.07 12.52 28.64
C ILE A 475 13.72 13.66 27.84
N CYS A 476 12.94 14.36 27.01
CA CYS A 476 13.38 15.58 26.31
C CYS A 476 13.32 16.85 27.17
N LYS A 477 12.80 16.77 28.40
CA LYS A 477 12.90 17.82 29.42
C LYS A 477 14.04 17.50 30.37
#